data_AF-A0A431JDY4-F1
#
_entry.id   AF-A0A431JDY4-F1
#
_cell.length_a   1.000
_cell.length_b   1.000
_cell.length_c   1.000
_cell.angle_alpha   90.00
_cell.angle_beta   90.00
_cell.angle_gamma   90.00
#
_symmetry.space_group_name_H-M   'P 1'
#
loop_
_entity.id
_entity.type
_entity.pdbx_description
1 polymer ?
#
loop_
_entity_poly.entity_id
_entity_poly.type
_entity_poly.pdbx_seq_one_letter_code
_entity_poly.pdbx_strand_id
1 'polypeptide(L)'
;MKTSLIAAAALALVTSAAMAQTPAAPAAPVTAQSTVQRDVNQQQRIENGLQSGKITTREAGLLERDEAKVDKLQAKDLKDGKLSAGERRELRAAQNQASRDIKTAENNGVNGNPLSASSQRMQADVQRNVNQEKRIENGLQTGALTKREAGRLEAGQAHVDRTEARAAADGHVSAGEQKHVQRAENQQSARIHRAKTHGTTAG
;
A
#
# COMPACT_ATOMS: atom_id res chain seq x y z
N MET A 1 34.37 -47.83 -58.55
CA MET A 1 34.39 -46.38 -58.24
C MET A 1 32.95 -45.90 -58.23
N LYS A 2 32.53 -45.15 -57.18
CA LYS A 2 31.60 -43.99 -57.18
C LYS A 2 30.30 -44.14 -58.01
N THR A 3 29.06 -44.05 -57.51
CA THR A 3 28.43 -43.07 -56.61
C THR A 3 27.00 -43.54 -56.25
N SER A 4 26.53 -43.15 -55.07
CA SER A 4 25.17 -43.27 -54.51
C SER A 4 24.12 -42.37 -55.21
N LEU A 5 22.81 -42.62 -54.97
CA LEU A 5 21.67 -41.66 -54.83
C LEU A 5 20.36 -42.45 -54.54
N ILE A 6 19.91 -42.56 -53.27
CA ILE A 6 18.80 -41.84 -52.60
C ILE A 6 17.43 -41.90 -53.30
N ALA A 7 16.47 -42.57 -52.67
CA ALA A 7 15.05 -42.20 -52.71
C ALA A 7 14.44 -42.40 -51.31
N ALA A 8 14.03 -41.29 -50.71
CA ALA A 8 13.47 -41.18 -49.38
C ALA A 8 11.96 -41.46 -49.36
N ALA A 9 11.48 -42.10 -48.30
CA ALA A 9 10.09 -42.02 -47.87
C ALA A 9 10.07 -41.95 -46.34
N ALA A 10 10.20 -40.73 -45.81
CA ALA A 10 10.07 -40.45 -44.39
C ALA A 10 8.58 -40.45 -44.03
N LEU A 11 8.16 -41.44 -43.24
CA LEU A 11 6.82 -41.53 -42.68
C LEU A 11 6.71 -40.49 -41.54
N ALA A 12 5.94 -39.43 -41.78
CA ALA A 12 5.68 -38.39 -40.79
C ALA A 12 4.72 -38.91 -39.70
N LEU A 13 5.26 -39.25 -38.53
CA LEU A 13 4.49 -39.42 -37.30
C LEU A 13 4.29 -38.04 -36.67
N VAL A 14 3.11 -37.46 -36.86
CA VAL A 14 2.66 -36.27 -36.13
C VAL A 14 2.22 -36.73 -34.73
N THR A 15 3.09 -36.58 -33.75
CA THR A 15 2.71 -36.72 -32.34
C THR A 15 2.13 -35.38 -31.86
N SER A 16 0.81 -35.32 -31.76
CA SER A 16 0.10 -34.23 -31.10
C SER A 16 0.42 -34.23 -29.60
N ALA A 17 1.34 -33.36 -29.19
CA ALA A 17 1.62 -33.09 -27.79
C ALA A 17 0.44 -32.31 -27.18
N ALA A 18 -0.41 -33.00 -26.42
CA ALA A 18 -1.38 -32.36 -25.56
C ALA A 18 -0.63 -31.60 -24.45
N MET A 19 -0.55 -30.28 -24.57
CA MET A 19 -0.03 -29.41 -23.51
C MET A 19 -0.99 -29.49 -22.33
N ALA A 20 -0.64 -30.27 -21.31
CA ALA A 20 -1.30 -30.24 -20.02
C ALA A 20 -1.19 -28.82 -19.46
N GLN A 21 -2.32 -28.11 -19.37
CA GLN A 21 -2.40 -26.83 -18.69
C GLN A 21 -2.10 -27.10 -17.21
N THR A 22 -0.92 -26.66 -16.74
CA THR A 22 -0.64 -26.60 -15.32
C THR A 22 -1.70 -25.70 -14.68
N PRO A 23 -2.47 -26.18 -13.70
CA PRO A 23 -3.44 -25.32 -13.03
C PRO A 23 -2.68 -24.13 -12.44
N ALA A 24 -3.14 -22.92 -12.76
CA ALA A 24 -2.60 -21.71 -12.18
C ALA A 24 -2.65 -21.85 -10.66
N ALA A 25 -1.48 -21.74 -10.01
CA ALA A 25 -1.39 -21.83 -8.56
C ALA A 25 -2.40 -20.85 -7.93
N PRO A 26 -3.16 -21.25 -6.90
CA PRO A 26 -4.07 -20.35 -6.24
C PRO A 26 -3.29 -19.13 -5.74
N ALA A 27 -3.80 -17.93 -6.04
CA ALA A 27 -3.21 -16.69 -5.55
C ALA A 27 -3.04 -16.77 -4.02
N ALA A 28 -1.85 -16.41 -3.53
CA ALA A 28 -1.53 -16.46 -2.11
C ALA A 28 -2.63 -15.80 -1.26
N PRO A 29 -2.96 -16.35 -0.07
CA PRO A 29 -4.00 -15.80 0.78
C PRO A 29 -3.65 -14.35 1.15
N VAL A 30 -4.60 -13.44 1.00
CA VAL A 30 -4.44 -12.08 1.53
C VAL A 30 -4.65 -12.15 3.03
N THR A 31 -3.58 -11.89 3.75
CA THR A 31 -3.50 -11.83 5.20
C THR A 31 -3.44 -10.39 5.67
N ALA A 32 -3.77 -10.15 6.93
CA ALA A 32 -3.58 -8.88 7.61
C ALA A 32 -2.16 -8.31 7.41
N GLN A 33 -1.16 -9.18 7.50
CA GLN A 33 0.25 -8.81 7.30
C GLN A 33 0.50 -8.35 5.86
N SER A 34 -0.01 -9.09 4.87
CA SER A 34 0.19 -8.74 3.45
C SER A 34 -0.52 -7.46 3.03
N THR A 35 -1.64 -7.09 3.66
CA THR A 35 -2.33 -5.84 3.37
C THR A 35 -1.55 -4.65 3.92
N VAL A 36 -1.16 -4.68 5.20
CA VAL A 36 -0.37 -3.60 5.83
C VAL A 36 0.99 -3.43 5.17
N GLN A 37 1.65 -4.54 4.78
CA GLN A 37 2.91 -4.46 4.03
C GLN A 37 2.75 -3.65 2.73
N ARG A 38 1.58 -3.76 2.08
CA ARG A 38 1.32 -3.02 0.86
C ARG A 38 1.17 -1.54 1.11
N ASP A 39 0.57 -1.13 2.23
CA ASP A 39 0.39 0.27 2.58
C ASP A 39 1.75 0.91 2.90
N VAL A 40 2.64 0.21 3.61
CA VAL A 40 4.05 0.62 3.77
C VAL A 40 4.71 0.92 2.42
N ASN A 41 4.52 0.03 1.44
CA ASN A 41 5.10 0.20 0.10
C ASN A 41 4.47 1.36 -0.68
N GLN A 42 3.15 1.57 -0.52
CA GLN A 42 2.43 2.67 -1.14
C GLN A 42 2.90 4.01 -0.56
N GLN A 43 2.95 4.14 0.76
CA GLN A 43 3.44 5.32 1.44
C GLN A 43 4.91 5.62 1.11
N GLN A 44 5.77 4.61 1.01
CA GLN A 44 7.16 4.81 0.60
C GLN A 44 7.28 5.35 -0.83
N ARG A 45 6.39 4.94 -1.74
CA ARG A 45 6.34 5.46 -3.11
C ARG A 45 5.86 6.90 -3.16
N ILE A 46 4.84 7.24 -2.38
CA ILE A 46 4.34 8.62 -2.25
C ILE A 46 5.47 9.52 -1.72
N GLU A 47 6.16 9.09 -0.67
CA GLU A 47 7.32 9.78 -0.11
C GLU A 47 8.41 10.01 -1.16
N ASN A 48 8.84 8.96 -1.86
CA ASN A 48 9.89 9.06 -2.87
C ASN A 48 9.46 9.96 -4.04
N GLY A 49 8.19 9.93 -4.43
CA GLY A 49 7.62 10.81 -5.44
C GLY A 49 7.66 12.28 -5.01
N LEU A 50 7.30 12.57 -3.77
CA LEU A 50 7.39 13.91 -3.18
C LEU A 50 8.85 14.40 -3.08
N GLN A 51 9.78 13.54 -2.64
CA GLN A 51 11.20 13.88 -2.49
C GLN A 51 11.86 14.15 -3.85
N SER A 52 11.52 13.35 -4.86
CA SER A 52 12.03 13.54 -6.23
C SER A 52 11.34 14.67 -7.00
N GLY A 53 10.24 15.23 -6.46
CA GLY A 53 9.41 16.22 -7.13
C GLY A 53 8.51 15.65 -8.24
N LYS A 54 8.47 14.32 -8.43
CA LYS A 54 7.58 13.65 -9.38
C LYS A 54 6.11 13.66 -8.95
N ILE A 55 5.86 13.84 -7.65
CA ILE A 55 4.51 14.00 -7.09
C ILE A 55 4.43 15.40 -6.49
N THR A 56 3.41 16.16 -6.84
CA THR A 56 3.11 17.45 -6.24
C THR A 56 2.47 17.30 -4.87
N THR A 57 2.51 18.35 -4.04
CA THR A 57 1.77 18.36 -2.76
C THR A 57 0.28 18.07 -2.96
N ARG A 58 -0.33 18.63 -4.02
CA ARG A 58 -1.75 18.41 -4.31
C ARG A 58 -2.05 16.95 -4.63
N GLU A 59 -1.22 16.31 -5.45
CA GLU A 59 -1.38 14.91 -5.80
C GLU A 59 -1.16 14.02 -4.58
N ALA A 60 -0.14 14.29 -3.76
CA ALA A 60 0.03 13.57 -2.49
C ALA A 60 -1.23 13.67 -1.62
N GLY A 61 -1.86 14.84 -1.52
CA GLY A 61 -3.14 14.97 -0.81
C GLY A 61 -4.30 14.15 -1.40
N LEU A 62 -4.29 13.87 -2.71
CA LEU A 62 -5.25 12.94 -3.32
C LEU A 62 -4.89 11.48 -2.99
N LEU A 63 -3.61 11.14 -3.02
CA LEU A 63 -3.13 9.80 -2.71
C LEU A 63 -3.38 9.44 -1.23
N GLU A 64 -3.12 10.35 -0.29
CA GLU A 64 -3.49 10.15 1.13
C GLU A 64 -5.01 9.96 1.32
N ARG A 65 -5.84 10.52 0.44
CA ARG A 65 -7.29 10.24 0.50
C ARG A 65 -7.61 8.81 0.12
N ASP A 66 -6.88 8.25 -0.84
CA ASP A 66 -7.02 6.87 -1.28
C ASP A 66 -6.47 5.90 -0.22
N GLU A 67 -5.31 6.20 0.37
CA GLU A 67 -4.77 5.46 1.53
C GLU A 67 -5.75 5.50 2.72
N ALA A 68 -6.31 6.68 3.05
CA ALA A 68 -7.34 6.79 4.09
C ALA A 68 -8.59 5.91 3.86
N LYS A 69 -8.90 5.60 2.59
CA LYS A 69 -10.00 4.67 2.24
C LYS A 69 -9.56 3.22 2.40
N VAL A 70 -8.34 2.90 1.99
CA VAL A 70 -7.70 1.59 2.15
C VAL A 70 -7.63 1.21 3.63
N ASP A 71 -7.06 2.08 4.46
CA ASP A 71 -6.96 1.90 5.92
C ASP A 71 -8.31 1.70 6.58
N LYS A 72 -9.34 2.46 6.15
CA LYS A 72 -10.69 2.31 6.67
C LYS A 72 -11.29 0.94 6.33
N LEU A 73 -10.98 0.38 5.16
CA LEU A 73 -11.41 -0.96 4.77
C LEU A 73 -10.62 -2.03 5.54
N GLN A 74 -9.32 -1.84 5.75
CA GLN A 74 -8.50 -2.70 6.59
C GLN A 74 -8.95 -2.71 8.04
N ALA A 75 -9.26 -1.54 8.60
CA ALA A 75 -9.80 -1.43 9.95
C ALA A 75 -11.05 -2.31 10.13
N LYS A 76 -11.93 -2.36 9.12
CA LYS A 76 -13.10 -3.25 9.13
C LYS A 76 -12.70 -4.73 9.03
N ASP A 77 -11.72 -5.06 8.18
CA ASP A 77 -11.23 -6.45 8.03
C ASP A 77 -10.67 -7.03 9.33
N LEU A 78 -9.85 -6.20 9.97
CA LEU A 78 -9.07 -6.59 11.12
C LEU A 78 -9.87 -6.56 12.42
N LYS A 79 -10.96 -5.78 12.48
CA LYS A 79 -11.80 -5.62 13.68
C LYS A 79 -12.37 -6.94 14.19
N ASP A 80 -13.01 -7.72 13.32
CA ASP A 80 -13.72 -8.94 13.69
C ASP A 80 -13.09 -10.21 13.11
N GLY A 81 -11.96 -10.05 12.39
CA GLY A 81 -11.17 -11.14 11.79
C GLY A 81 -11.90 -11.88 10.65
N LYS A 82 -13.06 -11.37 10.22
CA LYS A 82 -13.93 -11.99 9.22
C LYS A 82 -14.55 -10.92 8.33
N LEU A 83 -13.87 -10.56 7.24
CA LEU A 83 -14.58 -10.02 6.08
C LEU A 83 -15.27 -11.12 5.29
N SER A 84 -16.39 -10.78 4.68
CA SER A 84 -16.93 -11.52 3.57
C SER A 84 -15.95 -11.56 2.39
N ALA A 85 -16.14 -12.50 1.46
CA ALA A 85 -15.38 -12.51 0.21
C ALA A 85 -15.60 -11.22 -0.61
N GLY A 86 -16.77 -10.57 -0.47
CA GLY A 86 -17.09 -9.30 -1.11
C GLY A 86 -16.23 -8.16 -0.58
N GLU A 87 -16.18 -7.98 0.73
CA GLU A 87 -15.40 -6.90 1.35
C GLU A 87 -13.89 -7.09 1.12
N ARG A 88 -13.36 -8.33 1.13
CA ARG A 88 -11.96 -8.58 0.73
C ARG A 88 -11.67 -8.20 -0.71
N ARG A 89 -12.63 -8.39 -1.63
CA ARG A 89 -12.50 -7.93 -3.01
C ARG A 89 -12.51 -6.41 -3.08
N GLU A 90 -13.35 -5.74 -2.29
CA GLU A 90 -13.38 -4.28 -2.20
C GLU A 90 -12.06 -3.70 -1.69
N LEU A 91 -11.50 -4.25 -0.60
CA LEU A 91 -10.19 -3.83 -0.09
C LEU A 91 -9.08 -3.99 -1.14
N ARG A 92 -9.01 -5.17 -1.79
CA ARG A 92 -8.03 -5.40 -2.87
C ARG A 92 -8.22 -4.43 -4.04
N ALA A 93 -9.47 -4.14 -4.41
CA ALA A 93 -9.76 -3.19 -5.46
C ALA A 93 -9.31 -1.77 -5.09
N ALA A 94 -9.53 -1.35 -3.83
CA ALA A 94 -9.06 -0.07 -3.31
C ALA A 94 -7.53 0.03 -3.33
N GLN A 95 -6.83 -0.98 -2.79
CA GLN A 95 -5.35 -1.03 -2.82
C GLN A 95 -4.78 -1.06 -4.24
N ASN A 96 -5.48 -1.71 -5.19
CA ASN A 96 -5.09 -1.68 -6.60
C ASN A 96 -5.35 -0.33 -7.26
N GLN A 97 -6.39 0.38 -6.84
CA GLN A 97 -6.68 1.72 -7.31
C GLN A 97 -5.62 2.71 -6.81
N ALA A 98 -5.36 2.75 -5.50
CA ALA A 98 -4.31 3.59 -4.92
C ALA A 98 -2.95 3.35 -5.58
N SER A 99 -2.54 2.10 -5.76
CA SER A 99 -1.30 1.76 -6.48
C SER A 99 -1.21 2.34 -7.90
N ARG A 100 -2.31 2.30 -8.67
CA ARG A 100 -2.41 2.89 -10.02
C ARG A 100 -2.38 4.41 -9.98
N ASP A 101 -3.03 5.02 -9.01
CA ASP A 101 -3.08 6.47 -8.86
C ASP A 101 -1.70 7.02 -8.49
N ILE A 102 -0.98 6.35 -7.56
CA ILE A 102 0.42 6.66 -7.27
C ILE A 102 1.26 6.51 -8.54
N LYS A 103 1.06 5.44 -9.32
CA LYS A 103 1.83 5.23 -10.56
C LYS A 103 1.56 6.31 -11.60
N THR A 104 0.32 6.79 -11.67
CA THR A 104 -0.07 7.87 -12.57
C THR A 104 0.58 9.17 -12.12
N ALA A 105 0.51 9.51 -10.83
CA ALA A 105 1.16 10.70 -10.28
C ALA A 105 2.68 10.67 -10.52
N GLU A 106 3.37 9.55 -10.26
CA GLU A 106 4.81 9.39 -10.50
C GLU A 106 5.25 9.63 -11.96
N ASN A 107 4.34 9.47 -12.92
CA ASN A 107 4.67 9.37 -14.35
C ASN A 107 3.97 10.42 -15.24
N ASN A 108 3.09 11.26 -14.71
CA ASN A 108 2.26 12.17 -15.52
C ASN A 108 3.02 13.41 -16.01
N GLY A 109 4.26 13.63 -15.55
CA GLY A 109 5.08 14.78 -15.93
C GLY A 109 4.72 16.09 -15.24
N VAL A 110 3.79 16.07 -14.27
CA VAL A 110 3.44 17.22 -13.43
C VAL A 110 4.39 17.23 -12.24
N ASN A 111 5.42 18.07 -12.30
CA ASN A 111 6.43 18.11 -11.26
C ASN A 111 6.12 19.17 -10.19
N GLY A 112 6.34 18.80 -8.92
CA GLY A 112 6.32 19.69 -7.78
C GLY A 112 7.67 20.33 -7.48
N ASN A 113 7.70 21.28 -6.55
CA ASN A 113 8.93 21.79 -5.97
C ASN A 113 9.21 21.09 -4.61
N PRO A 114 10.10 20.07 -4.57
CA PRO A 114 10.38 19.32 -3.35
C PRO A 114 11.02 20.17 -2.24
N LEU A 115 11.63 21.31 -2.60
CA LEU A 115 12.29 22.22 -1.67
C LEU A 115 11.34 23.30 -1.12
N SER A 116 10.10 23.37 -1.62
CA SER A 116 9.12 24.31 -1.08
C SER A 116 8.75 23.93 0.35
N ALA A 117 8.50 24.93 1.20
CA ALA A 117 8.12 24.69 2.59
C ALA A 117 6.84 23.83 2.72
N SER A 118 5.91 23.96 1.77
CA SER A 118 4.70 23.12 1.68
C SER A 118 5.04 21.67 1.36
N SER A 119 5.92 21.43 0.38
CA SER A 119 6.33 20.07 0.02
C SER A 119 7.14 19.40 1.12
N GLN A 120 8.04 20.13 1.78
CA GLN A 120 8.83 19.59 2.90
C GLN A 120 7.95 19.20 4.09
N ARG A 121 6.88 19.96 4.34
CA ARG A 121 5.84 19.63 5.30
C ARG A 121 5.14 18.31 4.97
N MET A 122 4.63 18.21 3.74
CA MET A 122 4.00 16.97 3.26
C MET A 122 4.95 15.77 3.31
N GLN A 123 6.22 15.94 2.91
CA GLN A 123 7.24 14.87 2.99
C GLN A 123 7.43 14.38 4.43
N ALA A 124 7.47 15.29 5.40
CA ALA A 124 7.62 14.92 6.81
C ALA A 124 6.42 14.13 7.35
N ASP A 125 5.21 14.49 6.90
CA ASP A 125 3.96 13.82 7.27
C ASP A 125 3.91 12.40 6.66
N VAL A 126 4.12 12.27 5.34
CA VAL A 126 4.17 10.96 4.67
C VAL A 126 5.28 10.07 5.23
N GLN A 127 6.46 10.62 5.54
CA GLN A 127 7.53 9.86 6.18
C GLN A 127 7.10 9.29 7.54
N ARG A 128 6.32 10.04 8.32
CA ARG A 128 5.76 9.55 9.57
C ARG A 128 4.70 8.48 9.34
N ASN A 129 3.87 8.59 8.31
CA ASN A 129 2.92 7.52 7.95
C ASN A 129 3.66 6.22 7.63
N VAL A 130 4.71 6.26 6.80
CA VAL A 130 5.59 5.11 6.53
C VAL A 130 6.10 4.47 7.82
N ASN A 131 6.56 5.28 8.78
CA ASN A 131 7.09 4.77 10.05
C ASN A 131 6.00 4.18 10.95
N GLN A 132 4.81 4.77 10.95
CA GLN A 132 3.67 4.28 11.71
C GLN A 132 3.16 2.95 11.14
N GLU A 133 3.03 2.84 9.82
CA GLU A 133 2.68 1.60 9.11
C GLU A 133 3.68 0.48 9.39
N LYS A 134 4.98 0.76 9.27
CA LYS A 134 6.04 -0.21 9.61
C LYS A 134 5.93 -0.72 11.04
N ARG A 135 5.50 0.14 11.98
CA ARG A 135 5.33 -0.26 13.39
C ARG A 135 4.11 -1.14 13.59
N ILE A 136 3.01 -0.87 12.88
CA ILE A 136 1.78 -1.69 12.89
C ILE A 136 2.10 -3.06 12.26
N GLU A 137 2.70 -3.07 11.07
CA GLU A 137 3.18 -4.27 10.39
C GLU A 137 4.06 -5.12 11.31
N ASN A 138 5.11 -4.52 11.88
CA ASN A 138 6.02 -5.24 12.76
C ASN A 138 5.30 -5.79 14.00
N GLY A 139 4.31 -5.07 14.54
CA GLY A 139 3.50 -5.57 15.64
C GLY A 139 2.68 -6.80 15.25
N LEU A 140 2.09 -6.81 14.05
CA LEU A 140 1.37 -7.98 13.51
C LEU A 140 2.31 -9.17 13.23
N GLN A 141 3.51 -8.90 12.72
CA GLN A 141 4.51 -9.93 12.41
C GLN A 141 5.08 -10.60 13.67
N THR A 142 5.34 -9.81 14.72
CA THR A 142 5.91 -10.28 15.98
C THR A 142 4.86 -10.82 16.96
N GLY A 143 3.57 -10.63 16.68
CA GLY A 143 2.49 -10.97 17.60
C GLY A 143 2.31 -9.98 18.76
N ALA A 144 3.05 -8.87 18.76
CA ALA A 144 2.88 -7.77 19.72
C ALA A 144 1.58 -6.97 19.48
N LEU A 145 0.95 -7.14 18.31
CA LEU A 145 -0.40 -6.65 18.01
C LEU A 145 -1.29 -7.81 17.56
N THR A 146 -2.47 -7.90 18.15
CA THR A 146 -3.56 -8.70 17.58
C THR A 146 -4.11 -8.04 16.31
N LYS A 147 -4.81 -8.81 15.46
CA LYS A 147 -5.52 -8.24 14.30
C LYS A 147 -6.49 -7.14 14.74
N ARG A 148 -7.25 -7.35 15.82
CA ARG A 148 -8.20 -6.36 16.31
C ARG A 148 -7.53 -5.05 16.72
N GLU A 149 -6.37 -5.11 17.36
CA GLU A 149 -5.59 -3.91 17.69
C GLU A 149 -5.06 -3.23 16.44
N ALA A 150 -4.45 -3.97 15.52
CA ALA A 150 -4.02 -3.42 14.24
C ALA A 150 -5.17 -2.71 13.54
N GLY A 151 -6.36 -3.33 13.45
CA GLY A 151 -7.55 -2.68 12.86
C GLY A 151 -7.99 -1.39 13.55
N ARG A 152 -7.79 -1.25 14.86
CA ARG A 152 -8.02 0.03 15.56
C ARG A 152 -6.96 1.07 15.21
N LEU A 153 -5.72 0.64 15.01
CA LEU A 153 -4.62 1.51 14.57
C LEU A 153 -4.85 1.96 13.12
N GLU A 154 -5.23 1.07 12.21
CA GLU A 154 -5.65 1.41 10.83
C GLU A 154 -6.77 2.46 10.80
N ALA A 155 -7.77 2.34 11.68
CA ALA A 155 -8.82 3.36 11.78
C ALA A 155 -8.29 4.74 12.19
N GLY A 156 -7.18 4.76 12.95
CA GLY A 156 -6.46 5.97 13.31
C GLY A 156 -5.64 6.53 12.14
N GLN A 157 -4.99 5.67 11.36
CA GLN A 157 -4.26 6.04 10.14
C GLN A 157 -5.18 6.67 9.11
N ALA A 158 -6.34 6.02 8.88
CA ALA A 158 -7.41 6.56 8.04
C ALA A 158 -7.89 7.98 8.43
N HIS A 159 -7.70 8.38 9.69
CA HIS A 159 -8.01 9.73 10.17
C HIS A 159 -6.84 10.71 9.94
N VAL A 160 -5.61 10.27 10.15
CA VAL A 160 -4.38 11.03 9.90
C VAL A 160 -4.29 11.36 8.41
N ASP A 161 -4.34 10.35 7.54
CA ASP A 161 -4.27 10.47 6.09
C ASP A 161 -5.38 11.39 5.55
N ARG A 162 -6.60 11.31 6.10
CA ARG A 162 -7.68 12.22 5.71
C ARG A 162 -7.42 13.66 6.14
N THR A 163 -6.73 13.87 7.25
CA THR A 163 -6.35 15.20 7.74
C THR A 163 -5.29 15.80 6.83
N GLU A 164 -4.30 15.01 6.42
CA GLU A 164 -3.27 15.39 5.44
C GLU A 164 -3.87 15.67 4.06
N ALA A 165 -4.75 14.80 3.58
CA ALA A 165 -5.48 14.97 2.32
C ALA A 165 -6.29 16.28 2.26
N ARG A 166 -6.77 16.76 3.42
CA ARG A 166 -7.46 18.06 3.51
C ARG A 166 -6.47 19.21 3.52
N ALA A 167 -5.40 19.10 4.29
CA ALA A 167 -4.33 20.09 4.37
C ALA A 167 -3.65 20.34 3.01
N ALA A 168 -3.57 19.31 2.16
CA ALA A 168 -2.96 19.39 0.84
C ALA A 168 -3.97 19.61 -0.30
N ALA A 169 -5.26 19.80 -0.01
CA ALA A 169 -6.34 19.77 -1.02
C ALA A 169 -6.23 20.89 -2.08
N ASP A 170 -5.75 22.06 -1.68
CA ASP A 170 -5.48 23.20 -2.56
C ASP A 170 -4.06 23.18 -3.16
N GLY A 171 -3.27 22.15 -2.83
CA GLY A 171 -1.86 22.03 -3.21
C GLY A 171 -0.88 22.76 -2.32
N HIS A 172 -1.32 23.32 -1.19
CA HIS A 172 -0.48 24.03 -0.24
C HIS A 172 -0.80 23.64 1.20
N VAL A 173 0.11 22.92 1.86
CA VAL A 173 0.00 22.68 3.30
C VAL A 173 0.49 23.93 4.03
N SER A 174 -0.37 24.65 4.74
CA SER A 174 0.02 25.81 5.55
C SER A 174 0.65 25.40 6.90
N ALA A 175 1.29 26.35 7.60
CA ALA A 175 1.80 26.11 8.95
C ALA A 175 0.70 25.83 10.00
N GLY A 176 -0.51 26.35 9.77
CA GLY A 176 -1.67 26.09 10.64
C GLY A 176 -2.18 24.66 10.47
N GLU A 177 -2.39 24.25 9.22
CA GLU A 177 -2.80 22.89 8.88
C GLU A 177 -1.77 21.86 9.34
N GLN A 178 -0.48 22.16 9.16
CA GLN A 178 0.60 21.33 9.66
C GLN A 178 0.47 21.04 11.16
N LYS A 179 0.15 22.04 11.98
CA LYS A 179 -0.02 21.84 13.43
C LYS A 179 -1.17 20.89 13.73
N HIS A 180 -2.23 20.90 12.91
CA HIS A 180 -3.35 19.97 13.05
C HIS A 180 -2.95 18.55 12.67
N VAL A 181 -2.24 18.37 11.55
CA VAL A 181 -1.69 17.07 11.11
C VAL A 181 -0.77 16.50 12.20
N GLN A 182 0.22 17.27 12.65
CA GLN A 182 1.17 16.80 13.67
C GLN A 182 0.50 16.38 14.98
N ARG A 183 -0.59 17.04 15.38
CA ARG A 183 -1.37 16.62 16.56
C ARG A 183 -2.04 15.26 16.34
N ALA A 184 -2.61 15.02 15.16
CA ALA A 184 -3.22 13.75 14.82
C ALA A 184 -2.17 12.63 14.79
N GLU A 185 -1.04 12.85 14.11
CA GLU A 185 0.09 11.91 14.05
C GLU A 185 0.65 11.58 15.44
N ASN A 186 0.85 12.59 16.30
CA ASN A 186 1.37 12.37 17.66
C ASN A 186 0.42 11.51 18.50
N GLN A 187 -0.89 11.76 18.40
CA GLN A 187 -1.89 10.94 19.07
C GLN A 187 -1.86 9.51 18.56
N GLN A 188 -1.73 9.33 17.24
CA GLN A 188 -1.68 8.02 16.61
C GLN A 188 -0.40 7.27 16.98
N SER A 189 0.76 7.90 16.91
CA SER A 189 2.03 7.34 17.35
C SER A 189 1.99 6.84 18.80
N ALA A 190 1.36 7.61 19.71
CA ALA A 190 1.16 7.22 21.10
C ALA A 190 0.19 6.04 21.26
N ARG A 191 -0.86 5.95 20.42
CA ARG A 191 -1.77 4.79 20.38
C ARG A 191 -1.02 3.54 19.93
N ILE A 192 -0.24 3.62 18.85
CA ILE A 192 0.58 2.50 18.36
C ILE A 192 1.58 2.08 19.44
N HIS A 193 2.21 3.02 20.14
CA HIS A 193 3.16 2.69 21.20
C HIS A 193 2.48 1.90 22.33
N ARG A 194 1.36 2.42 22.87
CA ARG A 194 0.61 1.72 23.92
C ARG A 194 0.14 0.33 23.46
N ALA A 195 -0.36 0.24 22.22
CA ALA A 195 -0.78 -1.04 21.64
C ALA A 195 0.39 -2.00 21.43
N LYS A 196 1.64 -1.57 21.26
CA LYS A 196 2.77 -2.52 21.20
C LYS A 196 3.28 -2.95 22.57
N THR A 197 3.06 -2.15 23.62
CA THR A 197 3.68 -2.36 24.94
C THR A 197 2.74 -2.86 26.02
N HIS A 198 1.42 -2.87 25.79
CA HIS A 198 0.40 -3.25 26.78
C HIS A 198 0.34 -4.74 27.20
N GLY A 199 1.40 -5.52 26.97
CA GLY A 199 1.63 -6.82 27.61
C GLY A 199 0.65 -7.95 27.26
N THR A 200 -0.25 -7.76 26.31
CA THR A 200 -1.16 -8.83 25.85
C THR A 200 -0.54 -9.48 24.62
N THR A 201 0.29 -10.50 24.84
CA THR A 201 0.76 -11.38 23.77
C THR A 201 -0.47 -12.01 23.11
N ALA A 202 -0.57 -11.93 21.78
CA ALA A 202 -1.63 -12.61 21.04
C ALA A 202 -1.59 -14.12 21.36
N GLY A 203 -2.53 -14.58 22.19
CA GLY A 203 -2.81 -16.00 22.43
C GLY A 203 -3.72 -16.57 21.35
#